data_AF-A0A1G6UBR4-F1
#
_entry.id   AF-A0A1G6UBR4-F1
#
_cell.length_a   1.000
_cell.length_b   1.000
_cell.length_c   1.000
_cell.angle_alpha   90.00
_cell.angle_beta   90.00
_cell.angle_gamma   90.00
#
_symmetry.space_group_name_H-M   'P 1'
#
loop_
_entity.id
_entity.type
_entity.pdbx_description
1 polymer ?
#
loop_
_entity_poly.entity_id
_entity_poly.type
_entity_poly.pdbx_seq_one_letter_code
_entity_poly.pdbx_strand_id
1 'polypeptide(L)'
;MTYIPSLSRTPDFPPVAEQQTPAWTPSGTPRAEGAHATDIDALYDQLANAWQVNPDIGYLEIMQTMRSHVAQDGSTPFWPIPTHTAILGELLARLKADGGEALPVYGQLEKAVLYAVASNGVLTNFITEMWKRPEELESW
;
A
#
# COMPACT_ATOMS: atom_id res chain seq x y z
N MET A 1 -44.17 -58.84 -6.91
CA MET A 1 -44.64 -57.45 -6.68
C MET A 1 -44.58 -57.20 -5.18
N THR A 2 -43.82 -56.29 -4.59
CA THR A 2 -42.86 -55.29 -5.07
C THR A 2 -42.00 -54.92 -3.84
N TYR A 3 -40.69 -55.00 -3.98
CA TYR A 3 -39.70 -54.57 -2.98
C TYR A 3 -39.59 -53.04 -3.07
N ILE A 4 -39.80 -52.31 -1.97
CA ILE A 4 -39.57 -50.86 -1.91
C ILE A 4 -38.40 -50.62 -0.94
N PRO A 5 -37.21 -50.24 -1.43
CA PRO A 5 -36.07 -49.93 -0.59
C PRO A 5 -36.15 -48.49 -0.04
N SER A 6 -35.62 -48.35 1.17
CA SER A 6 -35.42 -47.10 1.91
C SER A 6 -34.63 -46.07 1.11
N LEU A 7 -35.20 -44.86 0.93
CA LEU A 7 -34.52 -43.71 0.33
C LEU A 7 -33.87 -42.86 1.43
N SER A 8 -32.74 -43.31 1.96
CA SER A 8 -31.76 -42.41 2.57
C SER A 8 -30.85 -41.87 1.47
N ARG A 9 -31.26 -40.80 0.79
CA ARG A 9 -30.36 -39.98 -0.03
C ARG A 9 -30.14 -38.66 0.67
N THR A 10 -29.12 -38.60 1.52
CA THR A 10 -28.35 -37.37 1.67
C THR A 10 -27.85 -36.98 0.28
N PRO A 11 -28.09 -35.75 -0.20
CA PRO A 11 -27.46 -35.30 -1.43
C PRO A 11 -25.94 -35.29 -1.19
N ASP A 12 -25.26 -36.17 -1.93
CA ASP A 12 -23.81 -36.23 -2.05
C ASP A 12 -23.36 -34.98 -2.82
N PHE A 13 -23.33 -33.86 -2.12
CA PHE A 13 -22.63 -32.69 -2.60
C PHE A 13 -21.13 -32.99 -2.40
N PRO A 14 -20.32 -32.96 -3.47
CA PRO A 14 -18.87 -32.97 -3.27
C PRO A 14 -18.53 -31.80 -2.34
N PRO A 15 -17.54 -31.92 -1.44
CA PRO A 15 -17.06 -30.78 -0.69
C PRO A 15 -16.74 -29.69 -1.72
N VAL A 16 -17.40 -28.54 -1.58
CA VAL A 16 -17.04 -27.34 -2.33
C VAL A 16 -15.56 -27.19 -2.10
N ALA A 17 -14.75 -27.44 -3.14
CA ALA A 17 -13.34 -27.16 -3.08
C ALA A 17 -13.26 -25.70 -2.65
N GLU A 18 -12.74 -25.44 -1.46
CA GLU A 18 -12.37 -24.11 -1.05
C GLU A 18 -11.51 -23.59 -2.19
N GLN A 19 -12.08 -22.69 -2.99
CA GLN A 19 -11.33 -21.95 -3.98
C GLN A 19 -10.36 -21.13 -3.15
N GLN A 20 -9.19 -21.71 -2.89
CA GLN A 20 -8.02 -20.98 -2.47
C GLN A 20 -7.85 -19.92 -3.54
N THR A 21 -8.26 -18.70 -3.21
CA THR A 21 -7.91 -17.51 -3.98
C THR A 21 -6.42 -17.61 -4.25
N PRO A 22 -5.98 -17.62 -5.52
CA PRO A 22 -4.56 -17.74 -5.80
C PRO A 22 -3.86 -16.63 -5.02
N ALA A 23 -2.93 -17.04 -4.15
CA ALA A 23 -2.09 -16.11 -3.44
C ALA A 23 -1.41 -15.24 -4.50
N TRP A 24 -1.76 -13.95 -4.53
CA TRP A 24 -1.17 -12.99 -5.44
C TRP A 24 0.34 -12.99 -5.19
N THR A 25 1.12 -13.31 -6.23
CA THR A 25 2.59 -13.27 -6.21
C THR A 25 3.05 -12.02 -6.96
N PRO A 26 3.80 -11.11 -6.31
CA PRO A 26 4.36 -9.96 -7.00
C PRO A 26 5.25 -10.42 -8.15
N SER A 27 5.03 -9.86 -9.33
CA SER A 27 5.91 -10.12 -10.47
C SER A 27 7.20 -9.33 -10.23
N GLY A 28 8.28 -10.03 -9.89
CA GLY A 28 9.62 -9.47 -9.64
C GLY A 28 10.30 -8.87 -10.86
N THR A 29 9.62 -7.97 -11.58
CA THR A 29 10.18 -7.26 -12.73
C THR A 29 10.98 -6.08 -12.22
N PRO A 30 12.32 -6.05 -12.38
CA PRO A 30 13.12 -4.93 -11.91
C PRO A 30 12.84 -3.70 -12.78
N ARG A 31 12.47 -2.57 -12.18
CA ARG A 31 12.33 -1.32 -12.95
C ARG A 31 12.41 -0.02 -12.15
N ALA A 32 13.64 0.42 -11.91
CA ALA A 32 14.17 1.75 -12.26
C ALA A 32 15.69 1.70 -12.02
N GLU A 33 16.49 2.45 -12.78
CA GLU A 33 17.95 2.48 -12.57
C GLU A 33 18.31 3.63 -11.62
N GLY A 34 18.66 3.27 -10.38
CA GLY A 34 19.12 4.20 -9.34
C GLY A 34 18.94 3.62 -7.93
N ALA A 35 19.72 4.06 -6.94
CA ALA A 35 19.64 3.56 -5.56
C ALA A 35 18.22 3.66 -4.96
N HIS A 36 17.47 4.71 -5.32
CA HIS A 36 16.07 4.89 -4.90
C HIS A 36 15.09 3.86 -5.50
N ALA A 37 15.38 3.33 -6.70
CA ALA A 37 14.53 2.31 -7.31
C ALA A 37 14.58 0.99 -6.54
N THR A 38 15.78 0.61 -6.09
CA THR A 38 15.98 -0.57 -5.24
C THR A 38 15.29 -0.46 -3.89
N ASP A 39 15.24 0.74 -3.30
CA ASP A 39 14.56 0.95 -2.01
C ASP A 39 13.03 0.95 -2.16
N ILE A 40 12.50 1.50 -3.26
CA ILE A 40 11.06 1.45 -3.57
C ILE A 40 10.64 0.00 -3.84
N ASP A 41 11.49 -0.76 -4.52
CA ASP A 41 11.23 -2.17 -4.75
C ASP A 41 11.21 -2.98 -3.45
N ALA A 42 12.16 -2.73 -2.55
CA ALA A 42 12.21 -3.34 -1.24
C ALA A 42 10.99 -2.95 -0.37
N LEU A 43 10.59 -1.68 -0.41
CA LEU A 43 9.40 -1.20 0.28
C LEU A 43 8.12 -1.87 -0.26
N TYR A 44 8.00 -2.00 -1.57
CA TYR A 44 6.87 -2.69 -2.18
C TYR A 44 6.80 -4.15 -1.74
N ASP A 45 7.93 -4.86 -1.74
CA ASP A 45 7.98 -6.26 -1.31
C ASP A 45 7.68 -6.40 0.20
N GLN A 46 8.13 -5.45 1.03
CA GLN A 46 7.78 -5.38 2.45
C GLN A 46 6.28 -5.22 2.66
N LEU A 47 5.65 -4.30 1.92
CA LEU A 47 4.22 -4.08 1.99
C LEU A 47 3.43 -5.27 1.39
N ALA A 48 3.94 -5.89 0.33
CA ALA A 48 3.41 -7.11 -0.28
C ALA A 48 3.26 -8.24 0.72
N ASN A 49 4.31 -8.50 1.48
CA ASN A 49 4.27 -9.48 2.55
C ASN A 49 3.28 -9.06 3.65
N ALA A 50 3.24 -7.78 4.01
CA ALA A 50 2.34 -7.27 5.04
C ALA A 50 0.86 -7.45 4.67
N TRP A 51 0.45 -7.09 3.43
CA TRP A 51 -0.95 -7.21 3.02
C TRP A 51 -1.37 -8.64 2.63
N GLN A 52 -0.41 -9.53 2.33
CA GLN A 52 -0.71 -10.96 2.25
C GLN A 52 -1.05 -11.55 3.63
N VAL A 53 -0.38 -11.10 4.69
CA VAL A 53 -0.65 -11.53 6.08
C VAL A 53 -1.91 -10.85 6.63
N ASN A 54 -2.10 -9.57 6.33
CA ASN A 54 -3.26 -8.79 6.76
C ASN A 54 -3.86 -8.00 5.56
N PRO A 55 -4.85 -8.58 4.84
CA PRO A 55 -5.49 -7.91 3.70
C PRO A 55 -6.20 -6.60 4.06
N ASP A 56 -6.55 -6.41 5.34
CA ASP A 56 -7.25 -5.23 5.85
C ASP A 56 -6.29 -4.15 6.40
N ILE A 57 -5.00 -4.22 6.04
CA ILE A 57 -4.00 -3.21 6.41
C ILE A 57 -4.50 -1.79 6.08
N GLY A 58 -4.51 -0.92 7.07
CA GLY A 58 -5.02 0.44 6.91
C GLY A 58 -4.00 1.39 6.27
N TYR A 59 -4.48 2.46 5.63
CA TYR A 59 -3.61 3.48 5.02
C TYR A 59 -2.57 4.10 6.00
N LEU A 60 -2.91 4.24 7.29
CA LEU A 60 -1.98 4.73 8.31
C LEU A 60 -0.83 3.75 8.56
N GLU A 61 -1.11 2.46 8.51
CA GLU A 61 -0.09 1.41 8.69
C GLU A 61 0.82 1.32 7.47
N ILE A 62 0.26 1.47 6.26
CA ILE A 62 1.04 1.61 5.01
C ILE A 62 2.01 2.79 5.11
N MET A 63 1.52 3.96 5.54
CA MET A 63 2.35 5.14 5.72
C MET A 63 3.42 4.95 6.81
N GLN A 64 3.07 4.28 7.91
CA GLN A 64 4.02 4.02 8.99
C GLN A 64 5.13 3.07 8.53
N THR A 65 4.79 2.02 7.76
CA THR A 65 5.76 1.10 7.15
C THR A 65 6.70 1.84 6.22
N MET A 66 6.17 2.67 5.33
CA MET A 66 6.98 3.53 4.45
C MET A 66 7.95 4.41 5.25
N ARG A 67 7.46 5.13 6.27
CA ARG A 67 8.30 6.04 7.08
C ARG A 67 9.35 5.32 7.91
N SER A 68 9.07 4.08 8.32
CA SER A 68 9.97 3.26 9.14
C SER A 68 10.94 2.44 8.30
N HIS A 69 10.86 2.54 6.97
CA HIS A 69 11.76 1.84 6.06
C HIS A 69 13.19 2.37 6.23
N VAL A 70 14.11 1.43 6.43
CA VAL A 70 15.54 1.71 6.54
C VAL A 70 16.22 1.04 5.35
N ALA A 71 16.87 1.85 4.52
CA ALA A 71 17.63 1.37 3.36
C ALA A 71 18.88 0.62 3.80
N GLN A 72 19.53 -0.07 2.87
CA GLN A 72 20.74 -0.88 3.17
C GLN A 72 21.92 -0.05 3.72
N ASP A 73 21.98 1.23 3.36
CA ASP A 73 22.99 2.18 3.84
C ASP A 73 22.65 2.77 5.23
N GLY A 74 21.54 2.36 5.83
CA GLY A 74 21.04 2.85 7.12
C GLY A 74 20.25 4.16 7.04
N SER A 75 20.04 4.70 5.84
CA SER A 75 19.24 5.91 5.64
C SER A 75 17.73 5.64 5.74
N THR A 76 16.95 6.69 5.92
CA THR A 76 15.47 6.66 5.94
C THR A 76 14.91 7.49 4.78
N PRO A 77 15.05 7.01 3.53
CA PRO A 77 14.80 7.81 2.32
C PRO A 77 13.33 8.28 2.22
N PHE A 78 12.41 7.58 2.88
CA PHE A 78 10.97 7.83 2.83
C PHE A 78 10.43 8.51 4.09
N TRP A 79 11.31 8.90 5.02
CA TRP A 79 10.93 9.68 6.19
C TRP A 79 10.37 11.08 5.83
N PRO A 80 10.97 11.87 4.92
CA PRO A 80 10.53 13.23 4.65
C PRO A 80 9.13 13.31 4.02
N ILE A 81 8.24 14.11 4.60
CA ILE A 81 6.86 14.32 4.11
C ILE A 81 6.78 14.71 2.61
N PRO A 82 7.66 15.59 2.09
CA PRO A 82 7.61 16.00 0.67
C PRO A 82 7.70 14.85 -0.33
N THR A 83 8.33 13.73 0.04
CA THR A 83 8.53 12.59 -0.87
C THR A 83 7.33 11.64 -0.91
N HIS A 84 6.42 11.71 0.08
CA HIS A 84 5.36 10.71 0.28
C HIS A 84 4.41 10.57 -0.90
N THR A 85 4.02 11.68 -1.54
CA THR A 85 3.11 11.63 -2.69
C THR A 85 3.72 10.86 -3.86
N ALA A 86 5.00 11.10 -4.17
CA ALA A 86 5.67 10.42 -5.27
C ALA A 86 5.82 8.92 -5.00
N ILE A 87 6.32 8.58 -3.81
CA ILE A 87 6.57 7.17 -3.41
C ILE A 87 5.27 6.37 -3.39
N LEU A 88 4.22 6.89 -2.74
CA LEU A 88 2.92 6.20 -2.67
C LEU A 88 2.27 6.08 -4.05
N GLY A 89 2.48 7.07 -4.93
CA GLY A 89 2.03 7.01 -6.32
C GLY A 89 2.73 5.91 -7.11
N GLU A 90 4.04 5.73 -6.92
CA GLU A 90 4.81 4.64 -7.55
C GLU A 90 4.37 3.27 -7.03
N LEU A 91 4.17 3.12 -5.72
CA LEU A 91 3.65 1.88 -5.14
C LEU A 91 2.26 1.53 -5.70
N LEU A 92 1.38 2.53 -5.85
CA LEU A 92 0.05 2.35 -6.42
C LEU A 92 0.11 1.96 -7.91
N ALA A 93 0.98 2.60 -8.68
CA ALA A 93 1.22 2.28 -10.07
C ALA A 93 1.75 0.84 -10.24
N ARG A 94 2.65 0.40 -9.35
CA ARG A 94 3.19 -0.96 -9.34
C ARG A 94 2.11 -1.99 -8.99
N LEU A 95 1.32 -1.73 -7.94
CA LEU A 95 0.19 -2.60 -7.57
C LEU A 95 -0.82 -2.75 -8.71
N LYS A 96 -1.12 -1.65 -9.41
CA LYS A 96 -1.97 -1.66 -10.61
C LYS A 96 -1.36 -2.50 -11.73
N ALA A 97 -0.07 -2.33 -12.02
CA ALA A 97 0.63 -3.10 -13.05
C ALA A 97 0.63 -4.61 -12.76
N ASP A 98 0.70 -4.98 -11.48
CA ASP A 98 0.60 -6.37 -11.01
C ASP A 98 -0.84 -6.91 -10.97
N GLY A 99 -1.83 -6.14 -11.44
CA GLY A 99 -3.25 -6.54 -11.46
C GLY A 99 -3.94 -6.48 -10.10
N GLY A 100 -3.37 -5.77 -9.13
CA GLY A 100 -3.86 -5.68 -7.76
C GLY A 100 -5.06 -4.76 -7.54
N GLU A 101 -5.69 -4.22 -8.60
CA GLU A 101 -6.81 -3.27 -8.48
C GLU A 101 -8.02 -3.83 -7.72
N ALA A 102 -8.21 -5.15 -7.74
CA ALA A 102 -9.28 -5.82 -7.00
C ALA A 102 -8.94 -6.09 -5.52
N LEU A 103 -7.69 -5.86 -5.08
CA LEU A 103 -7.26 -6.14 -3.72
C LEU A 103 -7.76 -5.02 -2.77
N PRO A 104 -8.20 -5.35 -1.55
CA PRO A 104 -8.63 -4.35 -0.56
C PRO A 104 -7.57 -3.28 -0.27
N VAL A 105 -6.29 -3.66 -0.34
CA VAL A 105 -5.15 -2.77 -0.12
C VAL A 105 -5.03 -1.67 -1.18
N TYR A 106 -5.55 -1.88 -2.39
CA TYR A 106 -5.52 -0.87 -3.46
C TYR A 106 -6.22 0.42 -3.01
N GLY A 107 -7.45 0.31 -2.48
CA GLY A 107 -8.19 1.46 -1.99
C GLY A 107 -7.57 2.10 -0.73
N GLN A 108 -6.80 1.34 0.06
CA GLN A 108 -6.05 1.88 1.20
C GLN A 108 -4.82 2.66 0.74
N LEU A 109 -4.16 2.19 -0.32
CA LEU A 109 -3.03 2.87 -0.93
C LEU A 109 -3.47 4.17 -1.63
N GLU A 110 -4.63 4.19 -2.29
CA GLU A 110 -5.25 5.43 -2.80
C GLU A 110 -5.52 6.45 -1.69
N LYS A 111 -6.06 6.00 -0.54
CA LYS A 111 -6.26 6.87 0.63
C LYS A 111 -4.94 7.41 1.17
N ALA A 112 -3.88 6.59 1.20
CA ALA A 112 -2.55 7.03 1.62
C ALA A 112 -2.01 8.12 0.68
N VAL A 113 -2.16 7.96 -0.65
CA VAL A 113 -1.79 8.99 -1.64
C VAL A 113 -2.56 10.29 -1.37
N LEU A 114 -3.88 10.23 -1.21
CA LEU A 114 -4.71 11.41 -0.94
C LEU A 114 -4.29 12.12 0.35
N TYR A 115 -4.00 11.36 1.41
CA TYR A 115 -3.50 11.88 2.67
C TYR A 115 -2.14 12.59 2.51
N ALA A 116 -1.23 12.00 1.73
CA ALA A 116 0.07 12.60 1.44
C ALA A 116 -0.05 13.91 0.64
N VAL A 117 -0.94 13.95 -0.36
CA VAL A 117 -1.23 15.18 -1.12
C VAL A 117 -1.74 16.30 -0.20
N ALA A 118 -2.71 15.99 0.67
CA ALA A 118 -3.24 16.97 1.62
C ALA A 118 -2.16 17.46 2.59
N SER A 119 -1.34 16.54 3.12
CA SER A 119 -0.25 16.88 4.05
C SER A 119 0.82 17.77 3.40
N ASN A 120 1.18 17.47 2.16
CA ASN A 120 2.10 18.29 1.37
C ASN A 120 1.54 19.69 1.07
N GLY A 121 0.23 19.80 0.81
CA GLY A 121 -0.45 21.09 0.66
C GLY A 121 -0.36 21.94 1.92
N VAL A 122 -0.65 21.35 3.10
CA VAL A 122 -0.56 22.05 4.39
C VAL A 122 0.88 22.49 4.68
N LEU A 123 1.86 21.61 4.47
CA LEU A 123 3.28 21.93 4.67
C LEU A 123 3.75 23.06 3.75
N THR A 124 3.38 23.01 2.47
CA THR A 124 3.74 24.04 1.48
C THR A 124 3.14 25.39 1.85
N ASN A 125 1.88 25.41 2.29
CA ASN A 125 1.23 26.63 2.75
C ASN A 125 1.91 27.20 4.00
N PHE A 126 2.25 26.35 4.97
CA PHE A 126 3.00 26.76 6.16
C PHE A 126 4.36 27.38 5.82
N ILE A 127 5.15 26.73 4.96
CA ILE A 127 6.45 27.26 4.50
C ILE A 127 6.25 28.62 3.81
N THR A 128 5.24 28.73 2.94
CA THR A 128 4.93 29.97 2.22
C THR A 128 4.60 31.11 3.18
N GLU A 129 3.77 30.86 4.20
CA GLU A 129 3.41 31.88 5.19
C GLU A 129 4.58 32.26 6.12
N MET A 130 5.48 31.33 6.46
CA MET A 130 6.72 31.67 7.16
C MET A 130 7.62 32.57 6.32
N TRP A 131 7.76 32.30 5.02
CA TRP A 131 8.59 33.10 4.12
C TRP A 131 8.01 34.50 3.84
N LYS A 132 6.68 34.64 3.87
CA LYS A 132 5.99 35.93 3.69
C LYS A 132 6.03 36.85 4.91
N ARG A 133 6.55 36.40 6.05
CA ARG A 133 6.81 37.27 7.21
C ARG A 133 8.29 37.70 7.20
N PRO A 134 8.69 38.76 6.48
CA PRO A 134 9.78 39.56 6.99
C PRO A 134 9.27 40.14 8.30
N GLU A 135 9.90 39.78 9.41
CA GLU A 135 9.77 40.53 10.66
C GLU A 135 10.26 41.96 10.37
N GLU A 136 9.37 42.85 9.95
CA GLU A 136 9.46 44.19 10.49
C GLU A 136 9.16 44.02 11.98
N LEU A 137 10.23 43.90 12.78
CA LEU A 137 10.15 43.99 14.22
C LEU A 137 9.40 45.29 14.53
N GLU A 138 8.13 45.16 14.91
CA GLU A 138 7.35 46.31 15.33
C GLU A 138 8.07 46.93 16.54
N SER A 139 8.35 48.23 16.45
CA SER A 139 9.24 48.93 17.38
C SER A 139 8.58 49.25 18.74
N TRP A 140 7.55 48.51 19.13
CA TRP A 140 6.72 48.79 20.32
C TRP A 140 6.87 47.76 21.44
#